data_AF-A0A1X2LQV8-F1
#
_entry.id   AF-A0A1X2LQV8-F1
#
_cell.length_a   1.000
_cell.length_b   1.000
_cell.length_c   1.000
_cell.angle_alpha   90.00
_cell.angle_beta   90.00
_cell.angle_gamma   90.00
#
_symmetry.space_group_name_H-M   'P 1'
#
loop_
_entity.id
_entity.type
_entity.pdbx_description
1 polymer ?
#
loop_
_entity_poly.entity_id
_entity_poly.type
_entity_poly.pdbx_seq_one_letter_code
_entity_poly.pdbx_strand_id
1 'polypeptide(L)'
;MSSDAALAGYWPSPWPGEDGGPRRTQTPHGTCGLGIADGERLEVISRDAYAVTMVVLRDPGEVYVLRHTLGPRLLDSPSTGWVERIDPESLRPLQRSPDLAAGPFWPGGLAAHANGSLYTVFGRWCHRLAPDCSVIASRKLPQPRPYNSFVILADGTIVTKDLDRKGAQRARLSLLEPESLQPRCAEIELPERTIARLSSDGHTIYVVGVTTVYRYVWDPAAERLERDDDWVLRYCGRSDHSYGWDPVVDGGQMWFLNNGDHTYTHSMLGAGVAPSGIQLIRVSLTDVTDHEFVDVCGAAHGSATNPPLYDAKRRIALGYDSANGALAAWRFGDAGLQRLWQRPYATATHMVRFGDTGEVVIDDYHADLPRLRTQRLRRLMAYAGPLLNNRHVRAAGASRCSDDVVVIDIETGQERARARVPSLFQGIVFPAVGWGRDLYYPTISKLARVSVV
;
A
#
# COMPACT_ATOMS: atom_id res chain seq x y z
N MET A 1 -11.08 25.03 -7.41
CA MET A 1 -10.47 24.02 -6.53
C MET A 1 -8.99 24.31 -6.49
N SER A 2 -8.42 24.67 -5.35
CA SER A 2 -6.97 24.85 -5.24
C SER A 2 -6.32 23.48 -5.51
N SER A 3 -5.45 23.40 -6.53
CA SER A 3 -4.66 22.18 -6.75
C SER A 3 -3.80 21.94 -5.53
N ASP A 4 -3.89 20.76 -4.93
CA ASP A 4 -3.02 20.34 -3.85
C ASP A 4 -1.57 20.30 -4.35
N ALA A 5 -0.72 21.19 -3.86
CA ALA A 5 0.66 21.34 -4.33
C ALA A 5 1.49 20.06 -4.14
N ALA A 6 1.12 19.21 -3.17
CA ALA A 6 1.77 17.92 -2.95
C ALA A 6 1.59 16.97 -4.15
N LEU A 7 0.51 17.11 -4.92
CA LEU A 7 0.21 16.28 -6.09
C LEU A 7 0.84 16.81 -7.38
N ALA A 8 1.59 17.91 -7.35
CA ALA A 8 2.12 18.55 -8.57
C ALA A 8 3.00 17.62 -9.42
N GLY A 9 3.69 16.64 -8.82
CA GLY A 9 4.49 15.64 -9.53
C GLY A 9 3.69 14.49 -10.13
N TYR A 10 2.40 14.35 -9.80
CA TYR A 10 1.53 13.28 -10.25
C TYR A 10 0.62 13.72 -11.41
N TRP A 11 0.19 12.77 -12.22
CA TRP A 11 -0.82 13.03 -13.25
C TRP A 11 -2.15 13.43 -12.60
N PRO A 12 -2.91 14.39 -13.16
CA PRO A 12 -4.19 14.83 -12.58
C PRO A 12 -5.31 13.81 -12.84
N SER A 13 -5.29 12.69 -12.12
CA SER A 13 -6.31 11.64 -12.16
C SER A 13 -6.87 11.33 -10.76
N PRO A 14 -7.95 10.53 -10.66
CA PRO A 14 -8.52 10.16 -9.36
C PRO A 14 -7.55 9.37 -8.48
N TRP A 15 -6.64 8.61 -9.09
CA TRP A 15 -5.76 7.69 -8.38
C TRP A 15 -4.43 7.49 -9.15
N PRO A 16 -3.57 8.51 -9.21
CA PRO A 16 -2.39 8.50 -10.07
C PRO A 16 -1.24 7.65 -9.51
N GLY A 17 -1.31 7.21 -8.26
CA GLY A 17 -0.25 6.44 -7.64
C GLY A 17 -0.75 5.63 -6.47
N GLU A 18 0.19 4.93 -5.83
CA GLU A 18 -0.05 4.20 -4.59
C GLU A 18 -0.80 5.04 -3.56
N ASP A 19 -1.86 4.47 -2.96
CA ASP A 19 -2.68 5.12 -1.93
C ASP A 19 -3.19 6.53 -2.29
N GLY A 20 -3.35 6.78 -3.60
CA GLY A 20 -3.81 8.03 -4.16
C GLY A 20 -2.71 9.08 -4.35
N GLY A 21 -1.50 8.93 -3.81
CA GLY A 21 -0.46 9.95 -3.97
C GLY A 21 0.64 9.91 -2.91
N PRO A 22 1.48 10.97 -2.84
CA PRO A 22 2.74 10.94 -2.09
C PRO A 22 2.53 10.89 -0.58
N ARG A 23 1.42 11.44 -0.10
CA ARG A 23 1.01 11.45 1.31
C ARG A 23 0.32 10.17 1.77
N ARG A 24 -0.06 9.32 0.81
CA ARG A 24 -0.75 8.04 1.02
C ARG A 24 -2.02 8.19 1.86
N THR A 25 -2.78 9.26 1.60
CA THR A 25 -4.04 9.59 2.28
C THR A 25 -5.18 8.63 1.96
N GLN A 26 -4.97 7.68 1.03
CA GLN A 26 -5.95 6.66 0.64
C GLN A 26 -7.27 7.29 0.18
N THR A 27 -7.20 8.45 -0.47
CA THR A 27 -8.36 9.28 -0.82
C THR A 27 -8.28 9.62 -2.30
N PRO A 28 -9.40 9.56 -3.05
CA PRO A 28 -9.39 9.90 -4.45
C PRO A 28 -9.36 11.41 -4.69
N HIS A 29 -8.89 11.79 -5.88
CA HIS A 29 -8.81 13.19 -6.30
C HIS A 29 -9.89 13.54 -7.31
N GLY A 30 -10.65 14.60 -7.05
CA GLY A 30 -11.61 15.11 -8.03
C GLY A 30 -12.76 14.17 -8.39
N THR A 31 -13.02 13.12 -7.58
CA THR A 31 -14.18 12.24 -7.71
C THR A 31 -14.99 12.23 -6.42
N CYS A 32 -16.31 12.01 -6.56
CA CYS A 32 -17.22 11.89 -5.44
C CYS A 32 -17.12 10.49 -4.80
N GLY A 33 -17.59 10.40 -3.56
CA GLY A 33 -17.73 9.15 -2.83
C GLY A 33 -18.68 8.15 -3.47
N LEU A 34 -18.66 6.92 -2.94
CA LEU A 34 -19.60 5.89 -3.35
C LEU A 34 -21.03 6.29 -3.00
N GLY A 35 -21.27 7.02 -1.92
CA GLY A 35 -22.56 7.60 -1.55
C GLY A 35 -23.70 6.59 -1.55
N ILE A 36 -23.47 5.40 -1.00
CA ILE A 36 -24.40 4.27 -1.07
C ILE A 36 -25.70 4.64 -0.35
N ALA A 37 -26.81 4.65 -1.09
CA ALA A 37 -28.14 4.94 -0.61
C ALA A 37 -28.93 3.65 -0.30
N ASP A 38 -30.07 3.82 0.37
CA ASP A 38 -30.97 2.72 0.69
C ASP A 38 -31.44 1.99 -0.58
N GLY A 39 -31.25 0.67 -0.63
CA GLY A 39 -31.63 -0.19 -1.75
C GLY A 39 -30.54 -0.39 -2.81
N GLU A 40 -29.46 0.39 -2.77
CA GLU A 40 -28.28 0.17 -3.62
C GLU A 40 -27.38 -0.93 -3.04
N ARG A 41 -26.59 -1.56 -3.90
CA ARG A 41 -25.63 -2.61 -3.50
C ARG A 41 -24.33 -2.53 -4.28
N LEU A 42 -23.36 -3.34 -3.90
CA LEU A 42 -22.14 -3.52 -4.66
C LEU A 42 -22.29 -4.64 -5.69
N GLU A 43 -21.92 -4.35 -6.93
CA GLU A 43 -21.75 -5.33 -8.00
C GLU A 43 -20.26 -5.60 -8.25
N VAL A 44 -19.92 -6.85 -8.56
CA VAL A 44 -18.53 -7.27 -8.79
C VAL A 44 -18.38 -7.88 -10.18
N ILE A 45 -17.49 -7.30 -10.97
CA ILE A 45 -16.92 -7.92 -12.17
C ILE A 45 -15.49 -8.28 -11.83
N SER A 46 -15.05 -9.51 -12.13
CA SER A 46 -13.67 -9.91 -11.85
C SER A 46 -13.08 -10.80 -12.93
N ARG A 47 -11.74 -10.78 -13.02
CA ARG A 47 -10.97 -11.72 -13.83
C ARG A 47 -9.86 -12.37 -13.01
N ASP A 48 -9.42 -13.53 -13.49
CA ASP A 48 -8.13 -14.06 -13.04
C ASP A 48 -7.01 -13.12 -13.49
N ALA A 49 -6.23 -12.66 -12.52
CA ALA A 49 -5.10 -11.75 -12.73
C ALA A 49 -3.98 -12.12 -11.76
N TYR A 50 -3.57 -13.38 -11.78
CA TYR A 50 -2.59 -13.88 -10.82
C TYR A 50 -1.32 -13.02 -10.76
N ALA A 51 -0.87 -12.75 -9.54
CA ALA A 51 0.21 -11.84 -9.17
C ALA A 51 0.00 -10.37 -9.58
N VAL A 52 -1.26 -9.91 -9.61
CA VAL A 52 -1.58 -8.47 -9.66
C VAL A 52 -1.33 -7.82 -8.31
N THR A 53 -0.76 -6.62 -8.33
CA THR A 53 -0.38 -5.91 -7.10
C THR A 53 -0.96 -4.51 -7.05
N MET A 54 -0.87 -3.72 -8.11
CA MET A 54 -1.28 -2.32 -8.03
C MET A 54 -2.13 -1.92 -9.23
N VAL A 55 -3.07 -1.00 -8.99
CA VAL A 55 -3.84 -0.31 -10.02
C VAL A 55 -3.58 1.18 -9.90
N VAL A 56 -3.43 1.89 -11.02
CA VAL A 56 -3.41 3.36 -11.09
C VAL A 56 -4.16 3.85 -12.32
N LEU A 57 -4.54 5.13 -12.30
CA LEU A 57 -5.30 5.78 -13.37
C LEU A 57 -4.51 6.95 -13.98
N ARG A 58 -4.66 7.16 -15.31
CA ARG A 58 -4.31 8.43 -15.99
C ARG A 58 -5.56 9.16 -16.47
N ASP A 59 -5.71 9.34 -17.78
CA ASP A 59 -6.85 10.03 -18.37
C ASP A 59 -8.11 9.16 -18.27
N PRO A 60 -9.31 9.72 -18.37
CA PRO A 60 -10.56 8.94 -18.35
C PRO A 60 -10.50 7.70 -19.25
N GLY A 61 -10.72 6.53 -18.64
CA GLY A 61 -10.66 5.23 -19.31
C GLY A 61 -9.28 4.57 -19.35
N GLU A 62 -8.22 5.25 -18.91
CA GLU A 62 -6.86 4.70 -18.85
C GLU A 62 -6.56 4.11 -17.46
N VAL A 63 -6.78 2.81 -17.33
CA VAL A 63 -6.50 2.04 -16.11
C VAL A 63 -5.29 1.15 -16.35
N TYR A 64 -4.29 1.25 -15.47
CA TYR A 64 -3.04 0.49 -15.56
C TYR A 64 -2.87 -0.44 -14.37
N VAL A 65 -2.44 -1.66 -14.62
CA VAL A 65 -2.21 -2.66 -13.58
C VAL A 65 -0.80 -3.20 -13.60
N LEU A 66 -0.16 -3.24 -12.43
CA LEU A 66 1.16 -3.82 -12.23
C LEU A 66 1.04 -5.28 -11.81
N ARG A 67 1.71 -6.15 -12.57
CA ARG A 67 1.74 -7.60 -12.35
C ARG A 67 3.16 -8.15 -12.34
N HIS A 68 3.34 -9.31 -11.70
CA HIS A 68 4.65 -9.93 -11.48
C HIS A 68 4.63 -11.44 -11.75
N THR A 69 5.81 -12.03 -11.86
CA THR A 69 5.98 -13.46 -11.62
C THR A 69 6.30 -13.69 -10.14
N LEU A 70 5.70 -14.72 -9.52
CA LEU A 70 6.03 -15.13 -8.14
C LEU A 70 7.07 -16.26 -8.10
N GLY A 71 7.39 -16.85 -9.25
CA GLY A 71 8.38 -17.90 -9.44
C GLY A 71 8.03 -19.25 -8.82
N PRO A 72 8.89 -20.28 -9.02
CA PRO A 72 8.67 -21.64 -8.51
C PRO A 72 8.79 -21.74 -6.98
N ARG A 73 9.69 -20.96 -6.38
CA ARG A 73 9.69 -20.67 -4.94
C ARG A 73 9.01 -19.33 -4.74
N LEU A 74 7.76 -19.36 -4.28
CA LEU A 74 6.94 -18.17 -4.12
C LEU A 74 7.70 -17.11 -3.32
N LEU A 75 7.76 -15.89 -3.86
CA LEU A 75 8.36 -14.69 -3.25
C LEU A 75 9.89 -14.73 -3.03
N ASP A 76 10.52 -15.91 -3.03
CA ASP A 76 11.98 -16.05 -2.90
C ASP A 76 12.70 -16.16 -4.26
N SER A 77 11.97 -16.46 -5.33
CA SER A 77 12.52 -16.51 -6.69
C SER A 77 12.71 -15.10 -7.26
N PRO A 78 13.71 -14.88 -8.14
CA PRO A 78 13.76 -13.68 -8.95
C PRO A 78 12.47 -13.50 -9.75
N SER A 79 12.04 -12.26 -9.87
CA SER A 79 10.81 -11.88 -10.54
C SER A 79 11.08 -11.09 -11.83
N THR A 80 10.09 -11.11 -12.69
CA THR A 80 9.85 -10.20 -13.81
C THR A 80 8.48 -9.60 -13.63
N GLY A 81 8.28 -8.37 -14.11
CA GLY A 81 7.00 -7.69 -14.01
C GLY A 81 6.51 -7.20 -15.36
N TRP A 82 5.29 -6.70 -15.41
CA TRP A 82 4.75 -6.03 -16.58
C TRP A 82 3.59 -5.14 -16.17
N VAL A 83 3.31 -4.14 -17.01
CA VAL A 83 2.16 -3.26 -16.87
C VAL A 83 1.15 -3.59 -17.97
N GLU A 84 -0.12 -3.72 -17.62
CA GLU A 84 -1.22 -3.83 -18.58
C GLU A 84 -2.06 -2.55 -18.52
N ARG A 85 -2.38 -1.96 -19.68
CA ARG A 85 -3.54 -1.06 -19.79
C ARG A 85 -4.77 -1.94 -20.00
N ILE A 86 -5.82 -1.73 -19.23
CA ILE A 86 -7.02 -2.56 -19.25
C ILE A 86 -8.25 -1.77 -19.66
N ASP A 87 -9.24 -2.47 -20.18
CA ASP A 87 -10.59 -1.94 -20.33
C ASP A 87 -11.22 -1.75 -18.94
N PRO A 88 -11.70 -0.54 -18.60
CA PRO A 88 -12.16 -0.24 -17.24
C PRO A 88 -13.40 -1.06 -16.84
N GLU A 89 -14.26 -1.45 -17.78
CA GLU A 89 -15.50 -2.15 -17.46
C GLU A 89 -15.34 -3.68 -17.44
N SER A 90 -14.76 -4.24 -18.50
CA SER A 90 -14.58 -5.70 -18.65
C SER A 90 -13.30 -6.23 -18.02
N LEU A 91 -12.39 -5.33 -17.60
CA LEU A 91 -11.06 -5.63 -17.06
C LEU A 91 -10.11 -6.31 -18.05
N ARG A 92 -10.48 -6.48 -19.32
CA ARG A 92 -9.65 -7.17 -20.31
C ARG A 92 -8.39 -6.36 -20.62
N PRO A 93 -7.21 -6.98 -20.74
CA PRO A 93 -6.02 -6.28 -21.22
C PRO A 93 -6.24 -5.72 -22.62
N LEU A 94 -5.99 -4.42 -22.78
CA LEU A 94 -5.96 -3.72 -24.06
C LEU A 94 -4.55 -3.65 -24.61
N GLN A 95 -3.59 -3.36 -23.73
CA GLN A 95 -2.16 -3.28 -24.05
C GLN A 95 -1.34 -3.86 -22.89
N ARG A 96 -0.12 -4.29 -23.20
CA ARG A 96 0.81 -4.84 -22.21
C ARG A 96 2.23 -4.43 -22.58
N SER A 97 3.02 -4.04 -21.58
CA SER A 97 4.46 -3.87 -21.76
C SER A 97 5.15 -5.19 -22.14
N PRO A 98 6.38 -5.13 -22.68
CA PRO A 98 7.30 -6.27 -22.58
C PRO A 98 7.51 -6.69 -21.11
N ASP A 99 8.13 -7.85 -20.91
CA ASP A 99 8.58 -8.25 -19.58
C ASP A 99 9.65 -7.27 -19.09
N LEU A 100 9.40 -6.69 -17.92
CA LEU A 100 10.26 -5.73 -17.25
C LEU A 100 11.17 -6.47 -16.27
N ALA A 101 12.45 -6.09 -16.26
CA ALA A 101 13.44 -6.68 -15.37
C ALA A 101 13.14 -6.31 -13.90
N ALA A 102 13.20 -7.27 -12.97
CA ALA A 102 13.02 -6.98 -11.54
C ALA A 102 14.20 -7.46 -10.70
N GLY A 103 14.53 -8.76 -10.74
CA GLY A 103 15.47 -9.36 -9.80
C GLY A 103 14.77 -9.79 -8.51
N PRO A 104 15.35 -9.55 -7.31
CA PRO A 104 14.74 -9.98 -6.05
C PRO A 104 13.29 -9.50 -5.91
N PHE A 105 12.37 -10.38 -5.53
CA PHE A 105 10.95 -10.02 -5.45
C PHE A 105 10.63 -9.18 -4.21
N TRP A 106 9.84 -8.13 -4.43
CA TRP A 106 8.99 -7.46 -3.46
C TRP A 106 7.86 -6.76 -4.23
N PRO A 107 6.63 -6.63 -3.68
CA PRO A 107 5.58 -5.84 -4.31
C PRO A 107 6.03 -4.38 -4.44
N GLY A 108 6.37 -3.96 -5.65
CA GLY A 108 6.81 -2.60 -5.93
C GLY A 108 5.65 -1.63 -6.17
N GLY A 109 5.97 -0.49 -6.78
CA GLY A 109 5.03 0.59 -7.08
C GLY A 109 4.81 0.82 -8.56
N LEU A 110 3.71 1.49 -8.87
CA LEU A 110 3.34 2.06 -10.16
C LEU A 110 2.76 3.46 -9.90
N ALA A 111 3.12 4.43 -10.73
CA ALA A 111 2.51 5.77 -10.67
C ALA A 111 2.51 6.42 -12.05
N ALA A 112 1.50 7.25 -12.30
CA ALA A 112 1.40 8.20 -13.39
C ALA A 112 1.99 9.54 -12.96
N HIS A 113 3.06 9.95 -13.64
CA HIS A 113 3.78 11.17 -13.34
C HIS A 113 3.21 12.35 -14.15
N ALA A 114 3.39 13.58 -13.67
CA ALA A 114 2.90 14.81 -14.31
C ALA A 114 3.42 15.03 -15.74
N ASN A 115 4.56 14.43 -16.09
CA ASN A 115 5.12 14.43 -17.45
C ASN A 115 4.40 13.46 -18.43
N GLY A 116 3.34 12.77 -17.98
CA GLY A 116 2.55 11.84 -18.78
C GLY A 116 3.10 10.42 -18.89
N SER A 117 4.27 10.14 -18.31
CA SER A 117 4.84 8.79 -18.27
C SER A 117 4.30 7.98 -17.09
N LEU A 118 4.36 6.66 -17.23
CA LEU A 118 4.17 5.73 -16.12
C LEU A 118 5.53 5.32 -15.58
N TYR A 119 5.67 5.26 -14.26
CA TYR A 119 6.86 4.77 -13.60
C TYR A 119 6.53 3.54 -12.77
N THR A 120 7.39 2.54 -12.83
CA THR A 120 7.33 1.42 -11.89
C THR A 120 8.70 1.18 -11.26
N VAL A 121 8.70 1.03 -9.94
CA VAL A 121 9.88 0.62 -9.16
C VAL A 121 9.54 -0.67 -8.45
N PHE A 122 10.18 -1.75 -8.87
CA PHE A 122 9.98 -3.06 -8.28
C PHE A 122 11.23 -3.92 -8.47
N GLY A 123 11.44 -4.86 -7.55
CA GLY A 123 12.73 -5.51 -7.42
C GLY A 123 13.85 -4.47 -7.32
N ARG A 124 14.86 -4.52 -8.19
CA ARG A 124 15.99 -3.58 -8.19
C ARG A 124 16.03 -2.68 -9.42
N TRP A 125 14.88 -2.35 -10.00
CA TRP A 125 14.78 -1.54 -11.21
C TRP A 125 13.74 -0.43 -11.07
N CYS A 126 14.00 0.67 -11.77
CA CYS A 126 13.03 1.70 -12.11
C CYS A 126 12.82 1.68 -13.63
N HIS A 127 11.57 1.62 -14.06
CA HIS A 127 11.20 1.68 -15.48
C HIS A 127 10.29 2.88 -15.72
N ARG A 128 10.54 3.58 -16.82
CA ARG A 128 9.69 4.62 -17.38
C ARG A 128 9.01 4.08 -18.62
N LEU A 129 7.69 4.13 -18.66
CA LEU A 129 6.87 3.68 -19.77
C LEU A 129 6.06 4.84 -20.35
N ALA A 130 5.78 4.78 -21.64
CA ALA A 130 4.79 5.62 -22.27
C ALA A 130 3.36 5.16 -21.91
N PRO A 131 2.35 6.01 -22.14
CA PRO A 131 0.92 5.67 -22.03
C PRO A 131 0.49 4.36 -22.69
N ASP A 132 1.12 3.97 -23.79
CA ASP A 132 0.82 2.74 -24.53
C ASP A 132 1.55 1.49 -23.98
N CYS A 133 2.14 1.61 -22.80
CA CYS A 133 2.98 0.62 -22.12
C CYS A 133 4.32 0.30 -22.81
N SER A 134 4.74 1.06 -23.84
CA SER A 134 6.08 0.92 -24.41
C SER A 134 7.16 1.44 -23.43
N VAL A 135 8.32 0.80 -23.42
CA VAL A 135 9.43 1.18 -22.52
C VAL A 135 10.18 2.37 -23.11
N ILE A 136 10.25 3.48 -22.36
CA ILE A 136 11.04 4.66 -22.71
C ILE A 136 12.46 4.54 -22.14
N ALA A 137 12.56 4.25 -20.84
CA ALA A 137 13.83 4.16 -20.14
C ALA A 137 13.77 3.09 -19.05
N SER A 138 14.93 2.55 -18.68
CA SER A 138 15.05 1.57 -17.61
C SER A 138 16.37 1.76 -16.90
N ARG A 139 16.32 1.68 -15.57
CA ARG A 139 17.50 1.83 -14.73
C ARG A 139 17.58 0.75 -13.69
N LYS A 140 18.75 0.09 -13.65
CA LYS A 140 19.12 -0.79 -12.54
C LYS A 140 19.52 0.07 -11.35
N LEU A 141 18.87 -0.15 -10.22
CA LEU A 141 19.15 0.58 -8.99
C LEU A 141 20.42 0.00 -8.30
N PRO A 142 21.14 0.83 -7.51
CA PRO A 142 22.49 0.48 -7.06
C PRO A 142 22.53 -0.72 -6.11
N GLN A 143 21.64 -0.73 -5.12
CA GLN A 143 21.59 -1.82 -4.13
C GLN A 143 21.11 -3.14 -4.75
N PRO A 144 21.78 -4.28 -4.50
CA PRO A 144 21.39 -5.60 -5.01
C PRO A 144 20.25 -6.22 -4.16
N ARG A 145 19.27 -5.41 -3.78
CA ARG A 145 18.14 -5.74 -2.90
C ARG A 145 16.83 -5.23 -3.53
N PRO A 146 15.66 -5.73 -3.12
CA PRO A 146 14.40 -5.18 -3.61
C PRO A 146 14.17 -3.77 -3.05
N TYR A 147 13.44 -2.96 -3.82
CA TYR A 147 12.99 -1.62 -3.49
C TYR A 147 11.49 -1.64 -3.23
N ASN A 148 11.07 -1.03 -2.12
CA ASN A 148 9.69 -1.05 -1.66
C ASN A 148 8.92 0.16 -2.21
N SER A 149 8.58 0.14 -3.50
CA SER A 149 7.84 1.22 -4.16
C SER A 149 8.62 2.56 -4.15
N PHE A 150 7.93 3.66 -4.45
CA PHE A 150 8.49 5.01 -4.57
C PHE A 150 7.42 6.08 -4.34
N VAL A 151 7.86 7.31 -4.07
CA VAL A 151 7.02 8.52 -4.10
C VAL A 151 7.54 9.50 -5.14
N ILE A 152 6.67 10.36 -5.66
CA ILE A 152 7.04 11.46 -6.55
C ILE A 152 6.89 12.77 -5.75
N LEU A 153 7.94 13.59 -5.69
CA LEU A 153 7.92 14.88 -5.00
C LEU A 153 7.19 15.94 -5.84
N ALA A 154 6.90 17.10 -5.24
CA ALA A 154 6.21 18.19 -5.93
C ALA A 154 6.94 18.69 -7.19
N ASP A 155 8.27 18.57 -7.26
CA ASP A 155 9.08 18.92 -8.45
C ASP A 155 9.20 17.78 -9.48
N GLY A 156 8.52 16.64 -9.27
CA GLY A 156 8.59 15.46 -10.12
C GLY A 156 9.74 14.50 -9.80
N THR A 157 10.57 14.78 -8.79
CA THR A 157 11.65 13.87 -8.41
C THR A 157 11.09 12.54 -7.91
N ILE A 158 11.63 11.43 -8.42
CA ILE A 158 11.26 10.07 -7.96
C ILE A 158 12.17 9.67 -6.81
N VAL A 159 11.57 9.39 -5.64
CA VAL A 159 12.29 8.96 -4.44
C VAL A 159 11.98 7.51 -4.15
N THR A 160 13.01 6.67 -4.07
CA THR A 160 12.88 5.25 -3.77
C THR A 160 13.92 4.81 -2.75
N LYS A 161 13.70 3.63 -2.16
CA LYS A 161 14.54 3.06 -1.12
C LYS A 161 14.57 1.54 -1.21
N ASP A 162 15.75 0.95 -1.07
CA ASP A 162 15.88 -0.49 -0.94
C ASP A 162 15.41 -0.98 0.44
N LEU A 163 15.28 -2.29 0.61
CA LEU A 163 14.91 -2.90 1.88
C LEU A 163 15.74 -4.16 2.15
N ASP A 164 15.96 -4.43 3.43
CA ASP A 164 16.53 -5.68 3.91
C ASP A 164 15.67 -6.27 5.03
N ARG A 165 14.71 -7.12 4.66
CA ARG A 165 13.77 -7.70 5.63
C ARG A 165 14.43 -8.72 6.57
N LYS A 166 15.33 -9.56 6.04
CA LYS A 166 15.90 -10.72 6.73
C LYS A 166 17.34 -10.51 7.20
N GLY A 167 18.07 -9.57 6.60
CA GLY A 167 19.46 -9.25 6.94
C GLY A 167 19.58 -8.08 7.91
N ALA A 168 20.76 -7.49 7.97
CA ALA A 168 21.12 -6.40 8.90
C ALA A 168 21.51 -5.10 8.19
N GLN A 169 21.38 -5.02 6.86
CA GLN A 169 21.94 -3.91 6.09
C GLN A 169 21.05 -2.67 6.12
N ARG A 170 21.64 -1.52 6.42
CA ARG A 170 20.97 -0.22 6.34
C ARG A 170 20.44 0.04 4.93
N ALA A 171 19.25 0.61 4.86
CA ALA A 171 18.64 1.00 3.60
C ALA A 171 19.24 2.32 3.10
N ARG A 172 19.09 2.61 1.81
CA ARG A 172 19.63 3.76 1.11
C ARG A 172 18.53 4.42 0.28
N LEU A 173 18.38 5.74 0.44
CA LEU A 173 17.49 6.55 -0.39
C LEU A 173 18.19 6.88 -1.72
N SER A 174 17.42 6.81 -2.80
CA SER A 174 17.83 7.20 -4.15
C SER A 174 16.81 8.19 -4.71
N LEU A 175 17.31 9.29 -5.28
CA LEU A 175 16.50 10.33 -5.93
C LEU A 175 16.83 10.34 -7.41
N LEU A 176 15.82 10.16 -8.26
CA LEU A 176 15.97 10.04 -9.70
C LEU A 176 15.31 11.22 -10.39
N GLU A 177 16.01 11.77 -11.38
CA GLU A 177 15.44 12.71 -12.34
C GLU A 177 14.47 11.93 -13.26
N PRO A 178 13.21 12.36 -13.41
CA PRO A 178 12.18 11.55 -14.04
C PRO A 178 12.44 11.26 -15.53
N GLU A 179 13.04 12.17 -16.29
CA GLU A 179 13.19 11.99 -17.74
C GLU A 179 14.25 10.92 -18.09
N SER A 180 15.43 11.06 -17.51
CA SER A 180 16.62 10.25 -17.77
C SER A 180 16.82 9.08 -16.81
N LEU A 181 16.08 9.07 -15.70
CA LEU A 181 16.26 8.19 -14.54
C LEU A 181 17.64 8.30 -13.87
N GLN A 182 18.46 9.31 -14.17
CA GLN A 182 19.77 9.50 -13.54
C GLN A 182 19.64 9.99 -12.08
N PRO A 183 20.63 9.74 -11.20
CA PRO A 183 20.54 10.23 -9.83
C PRO A 183 20.60 11.75 -9.85
N ARG A 184 19.79 12.39 -9.01
CA ARG A 184 19.93 13.81 -8.72
C ARG A 184 21.02 14.08 -7.68
N CYS A 185 21.30 13.11 -6.82
CA CYS A 185 22.35 13.19 -5.81
C CYS A 185 22.94 11.80 -5.49
N ALA A 186 23.96 11.77 -4.64
CA ALA A 186 24.47 10.50 -4.08
C ALA A 186 23.41 9.79 -3.24
N GLU A 187 23.50 8.45 -3.13
CA GLU A 187 22.63 7.68 -2.23
C GLU A 187 22.84 8.10 -0.77
N ILE A 188 21.75 8.32 -0.05
CA ILE A 188 21.78 8.63 1.39
C ILE A 188 21.56 7.35 2.17
N GLU A 189 22.56 6.92 2.94
CA GLU A 189 22.42 5.79 3.86
C GLU A 189 21.55 6.20 5.05
N LEU A 190 20.51 5.42 5.31
CA LEU A 190 19.62 5.60 6.45
C LEU A 190 20.28 5.06 7.73
N PRO A 191 19.97 5.60 8.92
CA PRO A 191 20.61 5.19 10.16
C PRO A 191 20.36 3.72 10.54
N GLU A 192 19.29 3.12 10.00
CA GLU A 192 18.87 1.76 10.27
C GLU A 192 18.19 1.10 9.06
N ARG A 193 17.84 -0.18 9.23
CA ARG A 193 16.97 -0.89 8.29
C ARG A 193 15.61 -0.19 8.23
N THR A 194 15.04 -0.16 7.03
CA THR A 194 13.70 0.40 6.80
C THR A 194 12.99 -0.56 5.88
N ILE A 195 11.86 -1.12 6.32
CA ILE A 195 11.07 -2.07 5.54
C ILE A 195 9.87 -1.36 4.93
N ALA A 196 9.19 -0.52 5.72
CA ALA A 196 8.05 0.30 5.33
C ALA A 196 8.31 1.11 4.04
N ARG A 197 7.20 1.43 3.37
CA ARG A 197 7.16 2.37 2.25
C ARG A 197 7.41 3.80 2.71
N LEU A 198 7.69 4.67 1.75
CA LEU A 198 7.90 6.09 1.96
C LEU A 198 6.56 6.84 1.90
N SER A 199 6.49 7.97 2.60
CA SER A 199 5.52 9.02 2.33
C SER A 199 6.25 10.35 2.17
N SER A 200 5.63 11.29 1.48
CA SER A 200 6.17 12.63 1.29
C SER A 200 5.07 13.68 1.23
N ASP A 201 5.43 14.91 1.60
CA ASP A 201 4.60 16.10 1.46
C ASP A 201 5.47 17.24 0.91
N GLY A 202 5.17 17.69 -0.31
CA GLY A 202 6.03 18.62 -1.05
C GLY A 202 7.42 18.03 -1.32
N HIS A 203 8.44 18.57 -0.65
CA HIS A 203 9.84 18.12 -0.71
C HIS A 203 10.29 17.41 0.58
N THR A 204 9.39 17.19 1.52
CA THR A 204 9.67 16.48 2.76
C THR A 204 9.37 15.01 2.59
N ILE A 205 10.31 14.13 2.98
CA ILE A 205 10.21 12.68 2.91
C ILE A 205 10.20 12.11 4.33
N TYR A 206 9.27 11.20 4.60
CA TYR A 206 9.11 10.53 5.88
C TYR A 206 9.49 9.06 5.77
N VAL A 207 10.33 8.61 6.71
CA VAL A 207 10.95 7.28 6.69
C VAL A 207 10.73 6.59 8.02
N VAL A 208 9.97 5.49 8.04
CA VAL A 208 9.77 4.65 9.22
C VAL A 208 10.82 3.54 9.26
N GLY A 209 11.91 3.77 10.00
CA GLY A 209 12.94 2.77 10.29
C GLY A 209 12.43 1.67 11.23
N VAL A 210 13.28 0.70 11.61
CA VAL A 210 12.90 -0.39 12.51
C VAL A 210 12.58 0.07 13.94
N THR A 211 13.18 1.16 14.39
CA THR A 211 13.01 1.69 15.76
C THR A 211 12.63 3.17 15.80
N THR A 212 12.94 3.91 14.74
CA THR A 212 12.84 5.37 14.73
C THR A 212 12.23 5.85 13.42
N VAL A 213 11.46 6.93 13.48
CA VAL A 213 10.99 7.66 12.30
C VAL A 213 11.87 8.88 12.08
N TYR A 214 12.24 9.10 10.82
CA TYR A 214 13.07 10.21 10.37
C TYR A 214 12.32 11.07 9.36
N ARG A 215 12.67 12.37 9.35
CA ARG A 215 12.29 13.33 8.31
C ARG A 215 13.53 13.72 7.50
N TYR A 216 13.34 13.82 6.19
CA TYR A 216 14.34 14.32 5.25
C TYR A 216 13.74 15.45 4.41
N VAL A 217 14.54 16.44 4.04
CA VAL A 217 14.12 17.58 3.22
C VAL A 217 14.98 17.63 1.96
N TRP A 218 14.31 17.66 0.81
CA TRP A 218 14.93 17.81 -0.50
C TRP A 218 15.04 19.29 -0.87
N ASP A 219 16.26 19.74 -1.14
CA ASP A 219 16.53 21.03 -1.76
C ASP A 219 16.79 20.82 -3.27
N PRO A 220 15.81 21.12 -4.14
CA PRO A 220 15.96 20.92 -5.58
C PRO A 220 16.97 21.89 -6.22
N ALA A 221 17.23 23.05 -5.62
CA ALA A 221 18.16 24.05 -6.16
C ALA A 221 19.61 23.66 -5.88
N ALA A 222 19.86 23.09 -4.69
CA ALA A 222 21.18 22.60 -4.33
C ALA A 222 21.41 21.11 -4.65
N GLU A 223 20.39 20.44 -5.20
CA GLU A 223 20.34 18.99 -5.45
C GLU A 223 20.83 18.17 -4.25
N ARG A 224 20.31 18.51 -3.07
CA ARG A 224 20.77 17.94 -1.80
C ARG A 224 19.61 17.47 -0.95
N LEU A 225 19.74 16.26 -0.41
CA LEU A 225 18.83 15.71 0.58
C LEU A 225 19.48 15.79 1.95
N GLU A 226 18.82 16.43 2.91
CA GLU A 226 19.29 16.55 4.28
C GLU A 226 18.33 15.87 5.24
N ARG A 227 18.88 15.25 6.29
CA ARG A 227 18.06 14.74 7.40
C ARG A 227 17.73 15.92 8.31
N ASP A 228 16.49 15.98 8.74
CA ASP A 228 16.07 16.89 9.79
C ASP A 228 16.33 16.24 11.15
N ASP A 229 17.36 16.71 11.85
CA ASP A 229 17.75 16.18 13.16
C ASP A 229 16.87 16.69 14.31
N ASP A 230 16.10 17.76 14.09
CA ASP A 230 15.19 18.32 15.09
C ASP A 230 13.85 17.55 15.12
N TRP A 231 13.57 16.73 14.10
CA TRP A 231 12.39 15.88 14.03
C TRP A 231 12.76 14.40 13.90
N VAL A 232 12.86 13.73 15.04
CA VAL A 232 13.19 12.31 15.14
C VAL A 232 12.37 11.67 16.27
N LEU A 233 11.52 10.68 15.94
CA LEU A 233 10.74 9.95 16.95
C LEU A 233 11.24 8.52 17.08
N ARG A 234 11.79 8.17 18.25
CA ARG A 234 12.05 6.78 18.61
C ARG A 234 10.76 6.13 19.11
N TYR A 235 10.11 5.35 18.27
CA TYR A 235 8.79 4.76 18.54
C TYR A 235 8.87 3.29 18.98
N CYS A 236 9.97 2.60 18.67
CA CYS A 236 10.20 1.21 19.03
C CYS A 236 11.65 1.00 19.50
N GLY A 237 11.94 -0.18 20.05
CA GLY A 237 13.20 -0.49 20.72
C GLY A 237 13.06 -1.51 21.85
N ARG A 238 11.84 -1.99 22.09
CA ARG A 238 11.53 -3.11 22.97
C ARG A 238 11.58 -4.41 22.16
N SER A 239 11.98 -5.50 22.79
CA SER A 239 12.07 -6.82 22.15
C SER A 239 10.71 -7.48 21.89
N ASP A 240 9.63 -6.94 22.47
CA ASP A 240 8.28 -7.47 22.35
C ASP A 240 7.48 -6.91 21.17
N HIS A 241 7.95 -5.84 20.53
CA HIS A 241 7.38 -5.26 19.31
C HIS A 241 8.31 -5.47 18.12
N SER A 242 7.74 -5.45 16.91
CA SER A 242 8.53 -5.35 15.67
C SER A 242 8.33 -4.00 14.98
N TYR A 243 8.95 -3.83 13.82
CA TYR A 243 9.08 -2.54 13.15
C TYR A 243 7.74 -1.98 12.67
N GLY A 244 7.72 -0.66 12.49
CA GLY A 244 6.65 0.13 11.93
C GLY A 244 6.41 -0.18 10.47
N TRP A 245 5.18 0.04 10.03
CA TRP A 245 4.73 -0.20 8.69
C TRP A 245 3.97 1.01 8.13
N ASP A 246 4.34 1.35 6.90
CA ASP A 246 3.68 2.28 5.98
C ASP A 246 3.09 3.57 6.61
N PRO A 247 3.83 4.70 6.56
CA PRO A 247 3.34 5.97 7.10
C PRO A 247 2.30 6.63 6.20
N VAL A 248 1.36 7.34 6.81
CA VAL A 248 0.39 8.26 6.17
C VAL A 248 0.59 9.65 6.72
N VAL A 249 0.54 10.67 5.86
CA VAL A 249 0.74 12.08 6.23
C VAL A 249 -0.53 12.86 5.92
N ASP A 250 -1.27 13.26 6.95
CA ASP A 250 -2.51 14.04 6.79
C ASP A 250 -2.87 14.81 8.07
N GLY A 251 -3.58 15.93 7.92
CA GLY A 251 -4.04 16.77 9.04
C GLY A 251 -2.93 17.33 9.92
N GLY A 252 -1.72 17.54 9.37
CA GLY A 252 -0.54 17.98 10.14
C GLY A 252 0.06 16.89 11.03
N GLN A 253 -0.31 15.64 10.79
CA GLN A 253 0.12 14.47 11.56
C GLN A 253 0.74 13.42 10.63
N MET A 254 1.56 12.56 11.20
CA MET A 254 1.96 11.29 10.60
C MET A 254 1.34 10.13 11.39
N TRP A 255 0.80 9.15 10.67
CA TRP A 255 0.13 7.97 11.21
C TRP A 255 0.80 6.71 10.68
N PHE A 256 1.04 5.73 11.55
CA PHE A 256 1.56 4.43 11.14
C PHE A 256 1.23 3.36 12.18
N LEU A 257 1.38 2.09 11.80
CA LEU A 257 1.18 0.95 12.70
C LEU A 257 2.53 0.31 13.03
N ASN A 258 2.69 -0.23 14.23
CA ASN A 258 3.84 -1.10 14.55
C ASN A 258 3.54 -2.58 14.23
N ASN A 259 4.44 -3.48 14.62
CA ASN A 259 4.29 -4.92 14.42
C ASN A 259 4.18 -5.38 12.96
N GLY A 260 4.96 -4.76 12.09
CA GLY A 260 5.05 -5.09 10.66
C GLY A 260 5.77 -6.40 10.34
N ASP A 261 6.44 -7.08 11.29
CA ASP A 261 7.03 -8.39 11.02
C ASP A 261 6.00 -9.52 11.13
N HIS A 262 5.85 -10.29 10.05
CA HIS A 262 4.80 -11.29 9.92
C HIS A 262 5.19 -12.50 9.06
N THR A 263 4.36 -13.53 9.17
CA THR A 263 4.49 -14.82 8.47
C THR A 263 3.40 -15.08 7.43
N TYR A 264 2.85 -14.01 6.84
CA TYR A 264 1.87 -14.06 5.74
C TYR A 264 2.22 -15.14 4.71
N THR A 265 1.21 -15.92 4.32
CA THR A 265 1.31 -16.93 3.26
C THR A 265 0.16 -16.80 2.27
N HIS A 266 -1.06 -16.81 2.81
CA HIS A 266 -2.31 -16.57 2.08
C HIS A 266 -3.25 -15.64 2.85
N SER A 267 -3.10 -15.53 4.17
CA SER A 267 -3.82 -14.59 5.03
C SER A 267 -2.89 -14.08 6.13
N MET A 268 -3.20 -12.89 6.64
CA MET A 268 -2.59 -12.30 7.83
C MET A 268 -3.13 -12.89 9.13
N LEU A 269 -4.30 -13.55 9.13
CA LEU A 269 -4.89 -14.12 10.33
C LEU A 269 -3.93 -15.10 11.03
N GLY A 270 -3.54 -14.78 12.26
CA GLY A 270 -2.55 -15.52 13.04
C GLY A 270 -1.13 -15.49 12.46
N ALA A 271 -0.77 -14.47 11.67
CA ALA A 271 0.54 -14.31 11.07
C ALA A 271 1.54 -13.51 11.91
N GLY A 272 1.10 -12.86 12.99
CA GLY A 272 1.94 -12.03 13.86
C GLY A 272 3.08 -12.82 14.52
N VAL A 273 4.24 -12.16 14.62
CA VAL A 273 5.49 -12.76 15.14
C VAL A 273 5.85 -12.19 16.51
N ALA A 274 5.80 -10.87 16.63
CA ALA A 274 6.09 -10.17 17.89
C ALA A 274 5.07 -10.58 18.96
N PRO A 275 5.45 -10.73 20.24
CA PRO A 275 4.51 -11.12 21.30
C PRO A 275 3.52 -10.02 21.71
N SER A 276 3.83 -8.75 21.47
CA SER A 276 2.94 -7.61 21.77
C SER A 276 1.71 -7.54 20.87
N GLY A 277 0.75 -6.69 21.28
CA GLY A 277 -0.32 -6.23 20.39
C GLY A 277 0.14 -5.09 19.50
N ILE A 278 -0.61 -4.89 18.41
CA ILE A 278 -0.35 -3.80 17.47
C ILE A 278 -0.88 -2.46 18.00
N GLN A 279 -0.14 -1.40 17.71
CA GLN A 279 -0.45 -0.03 18.10
C GLN A 279 -0.56 0.88 16.87
N LEU A 280 -1.56 1.75 16.89
CA LEU A 280 -1.61 2.94 16.04
C LEU A 280 -0.74 4.02 16.69
N ILE A 281 0.13 4.61 15.89
CA ILE A 281 1.08 5.63 16.31
C ILE A 281 0.77 6.90 15.54
N ARG A 282 0.59 7.99 16.28
CA ARG A 282 0.44 9.35 15.75
C ARG A 282 1.64 10.19 16.20
N VAL A 283 2.18 11.02 15.32
CA VAL A 283 3.15 12.05 15.68
C VAL A 283 2.86 13.33 14.91
N SER A 284 2.93 14.47 15.58
CA SER A 284 2.78 15.78 14.95
C SER A 284 3.96 16.09 14.03
N LEU A 285 3.67 16.66 12.86
CA LEU A 285 4.69 17.05 11.89
C LEU A 285 5.49 18.28 12.34
N THR A 286 4.95 19.09 13.25
CA THR A 286 5.62 20.32 13.72
C THR A 286 6.29 20.16 15.09
N ASP A 287 5.84 19.20 15.89
CA ASP A 287 6.39 18.95 17.23
C ASP A 287 6.43 17.43 17.47
N VAL A 288 7.64 16.87 17.46
CA VAL A 288 7.84 15.43 17.64
C VAL A 288 7.50 14.95 19.07
N THR A 289 7.48 15.86 20.04
CA THR A 289 7.13 15.54 21.43
C THR A 289 5.62 15.35 21.60
N ASP A 290 4.82 15.91 20.69
CA ASP A 290 3.41 15.64 20.56
C ASP A 290 3.18 14.36 19.73
N HIS A 291 3.16 13.23 20.42
CA HIS A 291 2.90 11.92 19.84
C HIS A 291 2.06 11.04 20.77
N GLU A 292 1.42 10.03 20.20
CA GLU A 292 0.55 9.12 20.95
C GLU A 292 0.63 7.69 20.39
N PHE A 293 0.53 6.72 21.28
CA PHE A 293 0.47 5.29 20.98
C PHE A 293 -0.82 4.73 21.56
N VAL A 294 -1.66 4.11 20.72
CA VAL A 294 -2.89 3.47 21.18
C VAL A 294 -2.97 2.04 20.67
N ASP A 295 -3.24 1.10 21.57
CA ASP A 295 -3.47 -0.30 21.20
C ASP A 295 -4.73 -0.42 20.34
N VAL A 296 -4.64 -1.15 19.24
CA VAL A 296 -5.79 -1.36 18.35
C VAL A 296 -6.85 -2.21 19.04
N CYS A 297 -6.50 -3.43 19.44
CA CYS A 297 -7.39 -4.36 20.14
C CYS A 297 -6.81 -4.93 21.43
N GLY A 298 -5.53 -4.68 21.73
CA GLY A 298 -4.83 -5.18 22.92
C GLY A 298 -4.49 -6.68 22.89
N ALA A 299 -4.88 -7.42 21.83
CA ALA A 299 -4.55 -8.82 21.69
C ALA A 299 -3.06 -9.00 21.36
N ALA A 300 -2.44 -10.02 21.97
CA ALA A 300 -1.06 -10.40 21.69
C ALA A 300 -0.89 -10.88 20.24
N HIS A 301 0.36 -10.87 19.76
CA HIS A 301 0.70 -11.30 18.40
C HIS A 301 -0.04 -10.54 17.30
N GLY A 302 -0.26 -9.23 17.52
CA GLY A 302 -0.85 -8.36 16.52
C GLY A 302 0.09 -8.11 15.34
N SER A 303 -0.45 -7.80 14.17
CA SER A 303 0.37 -7.45 13.00
C SER A 303 -0.40 -6.70 11.91
N ALA A 304 0.32 -5.88 11.14
CA ALA A 304 -0.17 -5.23 9.94
C ALA A 304 0.84 -5.36 8.80
N THR A 305 0.38 -5.11 7.58
CA THR A 305 1.21 -5.16 6.37
C THR A 305 0.90 -4.01 5.41
N ASN A 306 0.11 -3.01 5.85
CA ASN A 306 -0.36 -1.86 5.07
C ASN A 306 -0.60 -0.64 6.00
N PRO A 307 -0.84 0.58 5.46
CA PRO A 307 -0.98 1.79 6.27
C PRO A 307 -2.30 1.87 7.06
N PRO A 308 -2.33 2.57 8.21
CA PRO A 308 -3.59 3.05 8.82
C PRO A 308 -4.20 4.16 7.96
N LEU A 309 -5.40 4.61 8.29
CA LEU A 309 -6.11 5.67 7.54
C LEU A 309 -6.47 6.83 8.47
N TYR A 310 -6.45 8.06 7.96
CA TYR A 310 -6.94 9.24 8.68
C TYR A 310 -7.92 10.04 7.81
N ASP A 311 -9.05 10.43 8.40
CA ASP A 311 -9.97 11.41 7.83
C ASP A 311 -9.78 12.75 8.54
N ALA A 312 -9.00 13.66 7.94
CA ALA A 312 -8.76 14.99 8.50
C ALA A 312 -10.04 15.83 8.68
N LYS A 313 -11.06 15.65 7.82
CA LYS A 313 -12.31 16.41 7.90
C LYS A 313 -13.11 16.03 9.14
N ARG A 314 -13.19 14.73 9.44
CA ARG A 314 -13.89 14.20 10.63
C ARG A 314 -13.00 14.09 11.85
N ARG A 315 -11.69 14.26 11.67
CA ARG A 315 -10.63 13.98 12.64
C ARG A 315 -10.72 12.55 13.19
N ILE A 316 -10.90 11.57 12.30
CA ILE A 316 -11.02 10.16 12.70
C ILE A 316 -9.88 9.34 12.10
N ALA A 317 -9.14 8.63 12.95
CA ALA A 317 -8.13 7.67 12.55
C ALA A 317 -8.68 6.24 12.59
N LEU A 318 -8.30 5.41 11.63
CA LEU A 318 -8.52 3.97 11.61
C LEU A 318 -7.19 3.22 11.73
N GLY A 319 -7.21 2.18 12.54
CA GLY A 319 -6.09 1.25 12.74
C GLY A 319 -6.64 -0.16 12.90
N TYR A 320 -5.85 -1.16 12.50
CA TYR A 320 -6.30 -2.53 12.44
C TYR A 320 -5.21 -3.50 12.90
N ASP A 321 -5.66 -4.68 13.28
CA ASP A 321 -4.85 -5.85 13.59
C ASP A 321 -5.25 -6.97 12.64
N SER A 322 -4.48 -7.12 11.55
CA SER A 322 -4.74 -8.14 10.55
C SER A 322 -4.54 -9.56 11.08
N ALA A 323 -3.69 -9.73 12.11
CA ALA A 323 -3.46 -11.04 12.71
C ALA A 323 -4.61 -11.49 13.60
N ASN A 324 -5.22 -10.55 14.32
CA ASN A 324 -6.33 -10.83 15.22
C ASN A 324 -7.72 -10.53 14.64
N GLY A 325 -7.80 -9.96 13.44
CA GLY A 325 -9.06 -9.66 12.76
C GLY A 325 -9.85 -8.57 13.48
N ALA A 326 -9.20 -7.44 13.76
CA ALA A 326 -9.81 -6.30 14.42
C ALA A 326 -9.55 -5.01 13.65
N LEU A 327 -10.57 -4.16 13.55
CA LEU A 327 -10.50 -2.79 13.05
C LEU A 327 -11.07 -1.87 14.13
N ALA A 328 -10.44 -0.73 14.37
CA ALA A 328 -10.89 0.25 15.34
C ALA A 328 -10.73 1.68 14.81
N ALA A 329 -11.56 2.57 15.37
CA ALA A 329 -11.55 3.99 15.06
C ALA A 329 -11.35 4.83 16.30
N TRP A 330 -10.66 5.96 16.13
CA TRP A 330 -10.45 6.96 17.16
C TRP A 330 -10.73 8.36 16.64
N ARG A 331 -11.42 9.16 17.45
CA ARG A 331 -11.52 10.60 17.23
C ARG A 331 -10.29 11.28 17.80
N PHE A 332 -9.60 12.05 16.97
CA PHE A 332 -8.47 12.88 17.38
C PHE A 332 -8.96 14.26 17.81
N GLY A 333 -8.84 14.56 19.10
CA GLY A 333 -9.23 15.84 19.71
C GLY A 333 -8.10 16.44 20.53
N ASP A 334 -8.40 17.51 21.26
CA ASP A 334 -7.42 18.17 22.15
C ASP A 334 -6.98 17.26 23.31
N ALA A 335 -7.81 16.26 23.65
CA ALA A 335 -7.52 15.25 24.66
C ALA A 335 -6.80 13.99 24.10
N GLY A 336 -6.29 14.04 22.87
CA GLY A 336 -5.68 12.90 22.19
C GLY A 336 -6.69 12.00 21.47
N LEU A 337 -6.35 10.72 21.30
CA LEU A 337 -7.14 9.73 20.56
C LEU A 337 -8.18 9.05 21.45
N GLN A 338 -9.45 9.30 21.16
CA GLN A 338 -10.58 8.68 21.86
C GLN A 338 -11.24 7.61 21.00
N ARG A 339 -11.28 6.36 21.48
CA ARG A 339 -11.86 5.24 20.74
C ARG A 339 -13.35 5.46 20.51
N LEU A 340 -13.78 5.38 19.25
CA LEU A 340 -15.19 5.44 18.87
C LEU A 340 -15.81 4.04 18.86
N TRP A 341 -15.15 3.10 18.21
CA TRP A 341 -15.63 1.74 18.05
C TRP A 341 -14.49 0.77 17.74
N GLN A 342 -14.78 -0.52 17.88
CA GLN A 342 -13.95 -1.64 17.45
C GLN A 342 -14.88 -2.71 16.85
N ARG A 343 -14.48 -3.31 15.72
CA ARG A 343 -15.25 -4.29 14.95
C ARG A 343 -14.36 -5.46 14.50
N PRO A 344 -14.92 -6.69 14.39
CA PRO A 344 -14.15 -7.88 14.04
C PRO A 344 -14.02 -8.05 12.52
N TYR A 345 -13.26 -7.17 11.87
CA TYR A 345 -12.95 -7.29 10.43
C TYR A 345 -11.57 -7.87 10.22
N ALA A 346 -11.46 -8.88 9.36
CA ALA A 346 -10.19 -9.43 8.92
C ALA A 346 -9.57 -8.56 7.83
N THR A 347 -9.23 -7.31 8.17
CA THR A 347 -8.66 -6.31 7.26
C THR A 347 -7.15 -6.44 7.16
N ALA A 348 -6.62 -6.45 5.94
CA ALA A 348 -5.19 -6.31 5.66
C ALA A 348 -4.90 -5.49 4.40
N THR A 349 -5.90 -5.09 3.62
CA THR A 349 -5.73 -4.35 2.37
C THR A 349 -5.43 -2.87 2.60
N HIS A 350 -4.99 -2.18 1.55
CA HIS A 350 -4.97 -0.72 1.55
C HIS A 350 -6.41 -0.21 1.50
N MET A 351 -6.89 0.39 2.59
CA MET A 351 -8.24 0.96 2.65
C MET A 351 -8.40 2.11 1.65
N VAL A 352 -9.65 2.48 1.35
CA VAL A 352 -9.99 3.66 0.53
C VAL A 352 -11.00 4.52 1.27
N ARG A 353 -10.70 5.80 1.49
CA ARG A 353 -11.58 6.78 2.13
C ARG A 353 -12.25 7.67 1.09
N PHE A 354 -13.54 7.87 1.24
CA PHE A 354 -14.30 8.91 0.55
C PHE A 354 -14.64 10.04 1.52
N GLY A 355 -13.85 11.12 1.50
CA GLY A 355 -13.93 12.19 2.51
C GLY A 355 -15.23 13.00 2.49
N ASP A 356 -15.93 13.05 1.36
CA ASP A 356 -17.23 13.70 1.23
C ASP A 356 -18.33 12.91 1.97
N THR A 357 -18.42 11.60 1.75
CA THR A 357 -19.47 10.73 2.32
C THR A 357 -19.12 10.19 3.71
N GLY A 358 -17.83 10.05 4.03
CA GLY A 358 -17.37 9.38 5.25
C GLY A 358 -17.33 7.85 5.14
N GLU A 359 -17.47 7.35 3.91
CA GLU A 359 -17.36 5.92 3.64
C GLU A 359 -15.89 5.50 3.55
N VAL A 360 -15.62 4.31 4.05
CA VAL A 360 -14.32 3.65 3.92
C VAL A 360 -14.51 2.25 3.36
N VAL A 361 -13.76 1.94 2.31
CA VAL A 361 -13.64 0.59 1.76
C VAL A 361 -12.53 -0.14 2.50
N ILE A 362 -12.86 -1.32 3.02
CA ILE A 362 -11.93 -2.26 3.66
C ILE A 362 -12.09 -3.64 3.03
N ASP A 363 -11.19 -4.56 3.38
CA ASP A 363 -11.38 -5.99 3.18
C ASP A 363 -11.84 -6.68 4.47
N ASP A 364 -12.56 -7.79 4.28
CA ASP A 364 -12.87 -8.76 5.31
C ASP A 364 -12.65 -10.16 4.76
N TYR A 365 -11.51 -10.76 5.13
CA TYR A 365 -11.10 -12.04 4.59
C TYR A 365 -11.75 -13.23 5.31
N HIS A 366 -12.30 -14.14 4.51
CA HIS A 366 -12.90 -15.39 4.97
C HIS A 366 -12.24 -16.60 4.30
N ALA A 367 -11.92 -17.63 5.09
CA ALA A 367 -11.38 -18.87 4.57
C ALA A 367 -11.95 -20.09 5.30
N ASP A 368 -12.56 -20.99 4.53
CA ASP A 368 -12.94 -22.34 4.93
C ASP A 368 -11.80 -23.33 4.68
N LEU A 369 -10.56 -22.89 4.95
CA LEU A 369 -9.38 -23.72 4.91
C LEU A 369 -8.93 -24.03 6.35
N PRO A 370 -8.48 -25.27 6.63
CA PRO A 370 -7.84 -25.56 7.90
C PRO A 370 -6.71 -24.56 8.14
N ARG A 371 -6.71 -23.87 9.28
CA ARG A 371 -5.65 -22.90 9.61
C ARG A 371 -4.30 -23.58 9.43
N LEU A 372 -3.54 -23.18 8.41
CA LEU A 372 -2.23 -23.74 8.07
C LEU A 372 -1.19 -23.26 9.10
N ARG A 373 -1.31 -23.76 10.34
CA ARG A 373 -0.57 -23.29 11.52
C ARG A 373 0.84 -23.87 11.63
N THR A 374 1.16 -24.94 10.91
CA THR A 374 2.47 -25.61 11.07
C THR A 374 3.52 -25.02 10.13
N GLN A 375 4.70 -24.74 10.69
CA GLN A 375 5.86 -24.23 9.95
C GLN A 375 6.26 -25.15 8.78
N ARG A 376 6.06 -26.47 8.93
CA ARG A 376 6.33 -27.48 7.89
C ARG A 376 5.45 -27.28 6.66
N LEU A 377 4.15 -27.03 6.85
CA LEU A 377 3.21 -26.86 5.75
C LEU A 377 3.41 -25.52 5.04
N ARG A 378 3.78 -24.46 5.77
CA ARG A 378 4.19 -23.17 5.17
C ARG A 378 5.41 -23.32 4.27
N ARG A 379 6.44 -24.07 4.72
CA ARG A 379 7.63 -24.37 3.91
C ARG A 379 7.27 -25.14 2.64
N LEU A 380 6.30 -26.06 2.71
CA LEU A 380 5.85 -26.80 1.54
C LEU A 380 5.08 -25.89 0.57
N MET A 381 4.21 -25.01 1.08
CA MET A 381 3.47 -24.03 0.27
C MET A 381 4.39 -23.03 -0.46
N ALA A 382 5.59 -22.75 0.06
CA ALA A 382 6.58 -21.93 -0.66
C ALA A 382 6.95 -22.54 -2.02
N TYR A 383 6.83 -23.86 -2.21
CA TYR A 383 7.08 -24.55 -3.47
C TYR A 383 5.82 -24.74 -4.33
N ALA A 384 4.67 -24.18 -3.93
CA ALA A 384 3.41 -24.32 -4.65
C ALA A 384 3.33 -23.47 -5.93
N GLY A 385 4.36 -22.65 -6.23
CA GLY A 385 4.40 -21.76 -7.40
C GLY A 385 3.97 -22.43 -8.71
N PRO A 386 4.53 -23.59 -9.10
CA PRO A 386 4.14 -24.29 -10.33
C PRO A 386 2.68 -24.72 -10.36
N LEU A 387 2.12 -25.15 -9.22
CA LEU A 387 0.71 -25.55 -9.11
C LEU A 387 -0.20 -24.32 -9.23
N LEU A 388 0.16 -23.23 -8.56
CA LEU A 388 -0.59 -21.98 -8.58
C LEU A 388 -0.53 -21.26 -9.93
N ASN A 389 0.38 -21.63 -10.84
CA ASN A 389 0.35 -21.15 -12.23
C ASN A 389 -0.84 -21.72 -13.02
N ASN A 390 -1.44 -22.84 -12.58
CA ASN A 390 -2.62 -23.41 -13.22
C ASN A 390 -3.91 -22.71 -12.78
N ARG A 391 -4.63 -22.10 -13.73
CA ARG A 391 -5.90 -21.40 -13.48
C ARG A 391 -6.98 -22.26 -12.83
N HIS A 392 -7.03 -23.56 -13.14
CA HIS A 392 -8.05 -24.45 -12.59
C HIS A 392 -7.79 -24.75 -11.12
N VAL A 393 -6.52 -24.91 -10.74
CA VAL A 393 -6.09 -25.03 -9.33
C VAL A 393 -6.48 -23.77 -8.56
N ARG A 394 -6.22 -22.59 -9.15
CA ARG A 394 -6.59 -21.32 -8.52
C ARG A 394 -8.09 -21.16 -8.35
N ALA A 395 -8.87 -21.46 -9.38
CA ALA A 395 -10.33 -21.38 -9.33
C ALA A 395 -10.91 -22.32 -8.26
N ALA A 396 -10.39 -23.54 -8.15
CA ALA A 396 -10.81 -24.49 -7.13
C ALA A 396 -10.52 -23.98 -5.71
N GLY A 397 -9.32 -23.47 -5.45
CA GLY A 397 -9.00 -22.93 -4.13
C GLY A 397 -9.78 -21.65 -3.79
N ALA A 398 -9.99 -20.75 -4.75
CA ALA A 398 -10.74 -19.51 -4.57
C ALA A 398 -12.23 -19.73 -4.27
N SER A 399 -12.77 -20.95 -4.45
CA SER A 399 -14.15 -21.27 -4.02
C SER A 399 -14.30 -21.39 -2.50
N ARG A 400 -13.19 -21.64 -1.78
CA ARG A 400 -13.15 -21.86 -0.32
C ARG A 400 -12.64 -20.65 0.47
N CYS A 401 -12.31 -19.58 -0.23
CA CYS A 401 -11.80 -18.35 0.36
C CYS A 401 -12.40 -17.16 -0.37
N SER A 402 -12.66 -16.08 0.34
CA SER A 402 -13.01 -14.81 -0.28
C SER A 402 -12.44 -13.65 0.49
N ASP A 403 -12.20 -12.61 -0.27
CA ASP A 403 -11.82 -11.31 0.24
C ASP A 403 -13.02 -10.41 -0.02
N ASP A 404 -13.84 -10.21 1.00
CA ASP A 404 -15.05 -9.42 0.85
C ASP A 404 -14.68 -7.95 0.87
N VAL A 405 -15.14 -7.19 -0.13
CA VAL A 405 -15.02 -5.73 -0.15
C VAL A 405 -16.18 -5.19 0.66
N VAL A 406 -15.87 -4.48 1.73
CA VAL A 406 -16.85 -3.94 2.68
C VAL A 406 -16.75 -2.43 2.68
N VAL A 407 -17.89 -1.76 2.55
CA VAL A 407 -18.01 -0.31 2.71
C VAL A 407 -18.60 -0.04 4.07
N ILE A 408 -17.86 0.66 4.92
CA ILE A 408 -18.29 1.04 6.26
C ILE A 408 -18.41 2.56 6.39
N ASP A 409 -19.24 3.00 7.32
CA ASP A 409 -19.25 4.37 7.81
C ASP A 409 -18.13 4.57 8.84
N ILE A 410 -17.23 5.53 8.61
CA ILE A 410 -16.04 5.72 9.46
C ILE A 410 -16.38 6.13 10.90
N GLU A 411 -17.50 6.84 11.11
CA GLU A 411 -17.86 7.38 12.42
C GLU A 411 -18.49 6.33 13.32
N THR A 412 -19.30 5.44 12.74
CA THR A 412 -20.10 4.45 13.48
C THR A 412 -19.57 3.01 13.38
N GLY A 413 -18.75 2.74 12.36
CA GLY A 413 -18.31 1.39 12.00
C GLY A 413 -19.45 0.52 11.49
N GLN A 414 -20.54 1.12 11.03
CA GLN A 414 -21.68 0.41 10.44
C GLN A 414 -21.37 0.03 8.99
N GLU A 415 -21.61 -1.23 8.65
CA GLU A 415 -21.55 -1.72 7.28
C GLU A 415 -22.68 -1.12 6.45
N ARG A 416 -22.34 -0.49 5.32
CA ARG A 416 -23.28 0.05 4.34
C ARG A 416 -23.51 -0.92 3.20
N ALA A 417 -22.45 -1.60 2.74
CA ALA A 417 -22.55 -2.62 1.71
C ALA A 417 -21.38 -3.59 1.76
N ARG A 418 -21.57 -4.76 1.18
CA ARG A 418 -20.55 -5.81 1.06
C ARG A 418 -20.68 -6.54 -0.26
N ALA A 419 -19.54 -6.86 -0.86
CA ALA A 419 -19.44 -7.62 -2.09
C ALA A 419 -18.35 -8.69 -1.96
N ARG A 420 -18.69 -9.93 -2.28
CA ARG A 420 -17.72 -11.03 -2.24
C ARG A 420 -16.79 -10.98 -3.45
N VAL A 421 -15.47 -10.95 -3.24
CA VAL A 421 -14.47 -11.18 -4.29
C VAL A 421 -13.79 -12.52 -4.02
N PRO A 422 -14.11 -13.59 -4.78
CA PRO A 422 -13.49 -14.90 -4.58
C PRO A 422 -11.97 -14.80 -4.76
N SER A 423 -11.20 -15.17 -3.75
CA SER A 423 -9.74 -14.98 -3.77
C SER A 423 -9.04 -16.10 -3.05
N LEU A 424 -7.89 -16.51 -3.54
CA LEU A 424 -7.00 -17.44 -2.83
C LEU A 424 -6.23 -16.79 -1.68
N PHE A 425 -6.08 -15.47 -1.75
CA PHE A 425 -5.24 -14.69 -0.86
C PHE A 425 -6.07 -13.54 -0.30
N GLN A 426 -5.87 -13.25 0.98
CA GLN A 426 -6.29 -11.99 1.56
C GLN A 426 -5.56 -10.85 0.83
N GLY A 427 -6.31 -9.85 0.40
CA GLY A 427 -5.80 -8.66 -0.24
C GLY A 427 -4.86 -7.93 0.70
N ILE A 428 -3.61 -7.80 0.28
CA ILE A 428 -2.59 -6.96 0.95
C ILE A 428 -2.02 -5.94 -0.03
N VAL A 429 -2.78 -5.66 -1.09
CA VAL A 429 -2.31 -5.02 -2.31
C VAL A 429 -3.17 -3.80 -2.64
N PHE A 430 -2.82 -3.04 -3.66
CA PHE A 430 -3.19 -1.63 -3.77
C PHE A 430 -4.39 -1.42 -4.71
N PRO A 431 -5.58 -1.10 -4.18
CA PRO A 431 -6.74 -0.76 -4.99
C PRO A 431 -6.59 0.64 -5.58
N ALA A 432 -7.50 0.99 -6.49
CA ALA A 432 -7.64 2.32 -7.04
C ALA A 432 -9.10 2.71 -7.22
N VAL A 433 -9.44 3.97 -7.01
CA VAL A 433 -10.79 4.50 -7.24
C VAL A 433 -10.97 4.85 -8.71
N GLY A 434 -12.12 4.51 -9.27
CA GLY A 434 -12.51 4.82 -10.64
C GLY A 434 -12.96 6.27 -10.84
N TRP A 435 -13.57 6.54 -12.00
CA TRP A 435 -14.19 7.84 -12.29
C TRP A 435 -15.67 7.91 -11.89
N GLY A 436 -16.29 6.76 -11.63
CA GLY A 436 -17.67 6.66 -11.17
C GLY A 436 -17.75 6.31 -9.69
N ARG A 437 -18.87 5.71 -9.29
CA ARG A 437 -19.07 5.11 -7.96
C ARG A 437 -18.49 3.71 -7.94
N ASP A 438 -17.21 3.59 -8.28
CA ASP A 438 -16.52 2.33 -8.48
C ASP A 438 -15.05 2.34 -8.03
N LEU A 439 -14.51 1.15 -7.79
CA LEU A 439 -13.10 0.93 -7.51
C LEU A 439 -12.59 -0.35 -8.17
N TYR A 440 -11.28 -0.40 -8.40
CA TYR A 440 -10.54 -1.57 -8.83
C TYR A 440 -9.86 -2.20 -7.61
N TYR A 441 -10.16 -3.48 -7.37
CA TYR A 441 -9.77 -4.21 -6.18
C TYR A 441 -8.91 -5.45 -6.54
N PRO A 442 -7.58 -5.39 -6.40
CA PRO A 442 -6.71 -6.54 -6.58
C PRO A 442 -6.60 -7.39 -5.31
N THR A 443 -6.43 -8.71 -5.46
CA THR A 443 -6.30 -9.67 -4.33
C THR A 443 -5.09 -10.60 -4.48
N ILE A 444 -4.07 -10.19 -5.24
CA ILE A 444 -2.99 -11.05 -5.79
C ILE A 444 -3.50 -12.09 -6.79
N SER A 445 -4.61 -12.78 -6.54
CA SER A 445 -5.14 -13.82 -7.44
C SER A 445 -6.12 -13.28 -8.48
N LYS A 446 -6.86 -12.22 -8.16
CA LYS A 446 -7.84 -11.60 -9.04
C LYS A 446 -7.67 -10.10 -9.10
N LEU A 447 -8.21 -9.55 -10.18
CA LEU A 447 -8.55 -8.15 -10.29
C LEU A 447 -10.07 -8.07 -10.40
N ALA A 448 -10.69 -7.27 -9.54
CA ALA A 448 -12.11 -6.97 -9.57
C ALA A 448 -12.36 -5.48 -9.83
N ARG A 449 -13.50 -5.17 -10.43
CA ARG A 449 -14.15 -3.87 -10.38
C ARG A 449 -15.36 -4.03 -9.49
N VAL A 450 -15.49 -3.15 -8.52
CA VAL A 450 -16.61 -3.09 -7.58
C VAL A 450 -17.33 -1.77 -7.82
N SER A 451 -18.61 -1.81 -8.17
CA SER A 451 -19.41 -0.63 -8.50
C SER A 451 -20.71 -0.61 -7.71
N VAL A 452 -21.21 0.57 -7.36
CA VAL A 452 -22.53 0.73 -6.75
C VAL A 452 -23.62 0.66 -7.83
N VAL A 453 -24.67 -0.13 -7.58
CA VAL A 453 -25.82 -0.37 -8.49
C VAL A 453 -27.16 -0.35 -7.79
#